data_AF-A0A6B7EMK2-F1
#
_entry.id   AF-A0A6B7EMK2-F1
#
_cell.length_a   1.000
_cell.length_b   1.000
_cell.length_c   1.000
_cell.angle_alpha   90.00
_cell.angle_beta   90.00
_cell.angle_gamma   90.00
#
_symmetry.space_group_name_H-M   'P 1'
#
loop_
_entity.id
_entity.type
_entity.pdbx_description
1 polymer ?
#
loop_
_entity_poly.entity_id
_entity_poly.type
_entity_poly.pdbx_seq_one_letter_code
_entity_poly.pdbx_strand_id
1 'polypeptide(L)'
;LSDLLDNRKQRILDAIRNSEELRGGAIEQLEKARARLRKVKIEADQYRVNGYSEIERERLNLINSTYKTLEQLENYKNDTIHFEQQRAVNQVQQRVFQQALQGALGTLNTCLNNELHLRNISAKIDMLGAMNKITD
;
A
#
# COMPACT_ATOMS: atom_id res chain seq x y z
N LEU A 1 51.24 -58.36 57.57
CA LEU A 1 51.85 -57.95 56.28
C LEU A 1 50.89 -58.20 55.11
N SER A 2 50.24 -59.37 55.03
CA SER A 2 49.23 -59.69 53.99
C SER A 2 48.11 -58.65 53.91
N ASP A 3 47.44 -58.36 55.04
CA ASP A 3 46.28 -57.45 55.07
C ASP A 3 46.58 -56.04 54.55
N LEU A 4 47.80 -55.55 54.77
CA LEU A 4 48.23 -54.23 54.29
C LEU A 4 48.44 -54.22 52.76
N LEU A 5 48.97 -55.32 52.21
CA LEU A 5 49.14 -55.50 50.77
C LEU A 5 47.79 -55.70 50.07
N ASP A 6 46.87 -56.44 50.69
CA ASP A 6 45.52 -56.65 50.20
C ASP A 6 44.71 -55.34 50.22
N ASN A 7 44.81 -54.55 51.30
CA ASN A 7 44.20 -53.22 51.36
C ASN A 7 44.74 -52.29 50.28
N ARG A 8 46.06 -52.28 50.07
CA ARG A 8 46.69 -51.48 49.02
C ARG A 8 46.26 -51.92 47.62
N LYS A 9 46.18 -53.23 47.38
CA LYS A 9 45.66 -53.80 46.13
C LYS A 9 44.22 -53.35 45.88
N GLN A 10 43.37 -53.42 46.89
CA GLN A 10 41.97 -53.02 46.77
C GLN A 10 41.85 -51.52 46.45
N ARG A 11 42.58 -50.64 47.15
CA ARG A 11 42.57 -49.19 46.87
C ARG A 11 43.03 -48.85 45.44
N ILE A 12 44.03 -49.55 44.93
CA ILE A 12 44.51 -49.35 43.55
C ILE A 12 43.44 -49.80 42.55
N LEU A 13 42.83 -50.97 42.77
CA LEU A 13 41.76 -51.48 41.91
C LEU A 13 40.54 -50.54 41.92
N ASP A 14 40.13 -50.04 43.08
CA ASP A 14 39.01 -49.10 43.19
C ASP A 14 39.31 -47.77 42.49
N ALA A 15 40.55 -47.26 42.58
CA ALA A 15 40.97 -46.05 41.89
C ALA A 15 40.97 -46.22 40.36
N ILE A 16 41.44 -47.37 39.86
CA ILE A 16 41.41 -47.70 38.43
C ILE A 16 39.95 -47.77 37.94
N ARG A 17 39.09 -48.51 38.64
CA ARG A 17 37.68 -48.65 38.27
C ARG A 17 36.96 -47.30 38.25
N ASN A 18 37.15 -46.47 39.27
CA ASN A 18 36.57 -45.14 39.33
C ASN A 18 37.07 -44.26 38.17
N SER A 19 38.37 -44.32 37.85
CA SER A 19 38.92 -43.59 36.71
C SER A 19 38.34 -44.05 35.37
N GLU A 20 38.13 -45.36 35.18
CA GLU A 20 37.50 -45.92 33.98
C GLU A 20 36.03 -45.52 33.86
N GLU A 21 35.26 -45.58 34.94
CA GLU A 21 33.86 -45.15 34.99
C GLU A 21 33.72 -43.65 34.67
N LEU A 22 34.55 -42.81 35.30
CA LEU A 22 34.58 -41.37 35.01
C LEU A 22 34.96 -41.09 33.56
N ARG A 23 35.95 -41.80 33.01
CA ARG A 23 36.35 -41.66 31.61
C ARG A 23 35.21 -42.06 30.68
N GLY A 24 34.56 -43.20 30.95
CA GLY A 24 33.41 -43.68 30.17
C GLY A 24 32.27 -42.67 30.17
N GLY A 25 31.88 -42.19 31.36
CA GLY A 25 30.85 -41.17 31.50
C GLY A 25 31.19 -39.85 30.82
N ALA A 26 32.45 -39.40 30.89
CA ALA A 26 32.90 -38.18 30.21
C ALA A 26 32.86 -38.31 28.68
N ILE A 27 33.26 -39.47 28.13
CA ILE A 27 33.19 -39.75 26.69
C ILE A 27 31.74 -39.74 26.23
N GLU A 28 30.83 -40.41 26.96
CA GLU A 28 29.40 -40.45 26.60
C GLU A 28 28.77 -39.05 26.62
N GLN A 29 29.07 -38.24 27.64
CA GLN A 29 28.59 -36.86 27.70
C GLN A 29 29.12 -36.00 26.56
N LEU A 30 30.39 -36.18 26.19
CA LEU A 30 31.02 -35.48 25.07
C LEU A 30 30.41 -35.88 23.72
N GLU A 31 30.08 -37.16 23.51
CA GLU A 31 29.38 -37.62 22.32
C GLU A 31 27.96 -37.06 22.24
N LYS A 32 27.21 -37.05 23.36
CA LYS A 32 25.89 -36.40 23.45
C LYS A 32 25.97 -34.91 23.14
N ALA A 33 26.96 -34.21 23.68
CA ALA A 33 27.18 -32.78 23.40
C ALA A 33 27.48 -32.52 21.91
N ARG A 34 28.32 -33.35 21.29
CA ARG A 34 28.61 -33.28 19.85
C ARG A 34 27.39 -33.54 18.99
N ALA A 35 26.57 -34.53 19.34
CA ALA A 35 25.33 -34.83 18.63
C ALA A 35 24.33 -33.66 18.71
N ARG A 36 24.17 -33.07 19.90
CA ARG A 36 23.35 -31.86 20.10
C ARG A 36 23.85 -30.68 19.29
N LEU A 37 25.17 -30.44 19.28
CA LEU A 37 25.77 -29.37 18.50
C LEU A 37 25.50 -29.53 16.99
N ARG A 38 25.62 -30.75 16.46
CA ARG A 38 25.30 -31.04 15.04
C ARG A 38 23.83 -30.75 14.73
N LYS A 39 22.92 -31.16 15.62
CA LYS A 39 21.48 -30.90 15.47
C LYS A 39 21.18 -29.39 15.43
N VAL A 40 21.69 -28.64 16.42
CA VAL A 40 21.47 -27.18 16.49
C VAL A 40 22.07 -26.47 15.28
N LYS A 41 23.21 -26.94 14.76
CA LYS A 41 23.81 -26.35 13.55
C LYS A 41 22.89 -26.50 12.33
N ILE A 42 22.30 -27.68 12.13
CA ILE A 42 21.33 -27.92 11.05
C ILE A 42 20.09 -27.04 11.23
N GLU A 43 19.56 -26.95 12.45
CA GLU A 43 18.41 -26.10 12.76
C GLU A 43 18.70 -24.61 12.52
N ALA A 44 19.88 -24.14 12.91
CA ALA A 44 20.32 -22.76 12.66
C ALA A 44 20.50 -22.47 11.17
N ASP A 45 21.05 -23.41 10.40
CA ASP A 45 21.18 -23.28 8.95
C ASP A 45 19.80 -23.24 8.26
N GLN A 46 18.86 -24.09 8.70
CA GLN A 46 17.49 -24.07 8.20
C GLN A 46 16.78 -22.75 8.54
N TYR A 47 16.91 -22.28 9.79
CA TYR A 47 16.35 -21.00 10.21
C TYR A 47 16.91 -19.84 9.38
N ARG A 48 18.22 -19.85 9.11
CA ARG A 48 18.87 -18.84 8.27
C ARG A 48 18.32 -18.83 6.85
N VAL A 49 18.22 -19.99 6.19
CA VAL A 49 17.70 -20.09 4.82
C VAL A 49 16.23 -19.66 4.76
N ASN A 50 15.42 -20.12 5.71
CA ASN A 50 14.02 -19.73 5.79
C ASN A 50 13.88 -18.22 6.02
N GLY A 51 14.62 -17.66 6.97
CA GLY A 51 14.60 -16.23 7.27
C GLY A 51 14.98 -15.37 6.06
N TYR A 52 16.03 -15.73 5.31
CA TYR A 52 16.38 -15.02 4.08
C TYR A 52 15.29 -15.11 3.01
N SER A 53 14.62 -16.27 2.89
CA SER A 53 13.53 -16.46 1.93
C SER A 53 12.29 -15.63 2.30
N GLU A 54 11.99 -15.54 3.60
CA GLU A 54 10.89 -14.71 4.12
C GLU A 54 11.17 -13.22 3.92
N ILE A 55 12.39 -12.76 4.21
CA ILE A 55 12.81 -11.37 3.98
C ILE A 55 12.68 -11.00 2.50
N GLU A 56 13.10 -11.87 1.58
CA GLU A 56 12.99 -11.58 0.15
C GLU A 56 11.52 -11.51 -0.31
N ARG A 57 10.67 -12.39 0.23
CA ARG A 57 9.23 -12.35 -0.03
C ARG A 57 8.60 -11.06 0.50
N GLU A 58 8.94 -10.64 1.72
CA GLU A 58 8.45 -9.39 2.31
C GLU A 58 8.93 -8.17 1.53
N ARG A 59 10.19 -8.17 1.09
CA ARG A 59 10.76 -7.12 0.23
C ARG A 59 9.96 -6.99 -1.06
N LEU A 60 9.66 -8.10 -1.74
CA LEU A 60 8.87 -8.07 -2.97
C LEU A 60 7.44 -7.59 -2.71
N ASN A 61 6.81 -8.05 -1.62
CA ASN A 61 5.47 -7.60 -1.23
C ASN A 61 5.42 -6.09 -0.96
N LEU A 62 6.44 -5.54 -0.30
CA LEU A 62 6.56 -4.11 -0.03
C LEU A 62 6.73 -3.30 -1.32
N ILE A 63 7.55 -3.78 -2.26
CA ILE A 63 7.73 -3.13 -3.56
C ILE A 63 6.41 -3.13 -4.33
N ASN A 64 5.72 -4.28 -4.39
CA ASN A 64 4.45 -4.40 -5.10
C ASN A 64 3.35 -3.52 -4.50
N SER A 65 3.24 -3.47 -3.17
CA SER A 65 2.26 -2.61 -2.51
C SER A 65 2.56 -1.14 -2.74
N THR A 66 3.84 -0.74 -2.66
CA THR A 66 4.28 0.63 -2.93
C THR A 66 3.97 1.04 -4.38
N TYR A 67 4.24 0.16 -5.34
CA TYR A 67 3.95 0.41 -6.75
C TYR A 67 2.45 0.56 -7.00
N LYS A 68 1.62 -0.29 -6.39
CA LYS A 68 0.16 -0.19 -6.47
C LYS A 68 -0.37 1.14 -5.89
N THR A 69 0.16 1.57 -4.75
CA THR A 69 -0.19 2.87 -4.17
C THR A 69 0.25 4.03 -5.06
N LEU A 70 1.41 3.92 -5.71
CA LEU A 70 1.89 4.93 -6.65
C LEU A 70 0.97 5.05 -7.87
N GLU A 71 0.56 3.93 -8.47
CA GLU A 71 -0.38 3.89 -9.59
C GLU A 71 -1.74 4.50 -9.22
N GLN A 72 -2.26 4.18 -8.04
CA GLN A 72 -3.50 4.78 -7.52
C GLN A 72 -3.38 6.30 -7.36
N LEU A 73 -2.23 6.78 -6.87
CA LEU A 73 -1.97 8.21 -6.72
C LEU A 73 -1.90 8.91 -8.08
N GLU A 74 -1.28 8.28 -9.08
CA GLU A 74 -1.18 8.82 -10.43
C GLU A 74 -2.56 8.92 -11.09
N ASN A 75 -3.38 7.87 -10.99
CA ASN A 75 -4.76 7.89 -11.48
C ASN A 75 -5.59 8.99 -10.82
N TYR A 76 -5.50 9.13 -9.50
CA TYR A 76 -6.18 10.20 -8.77
C TYR A 76 -5.76 11.61 -9.22
N LYS A 77 -4.47 11.81 -9.49
CA LYS A 77 -3.97 13.09 -10.03
C LYS A 77 -4.51 13.35 -11.43
N ASN A 78 -4.57 12.34 -12.29
CA ASN A 78 -5.13 12.47 -13.64
C ASN A 78 -6.61 12.84 -13.60
N ASP A 79 -7.40 12.19 -12.74
CA ASP A 79 -8.81 12.52 -12.52
C ASP A 79 -8.97 13.97 -12.03
N THR A 80 -8.10 14.40 -11.11
CA THR A 80 -8.08 15.77 -10.60
C THR A 80 -7.78 16.78 -11.71
N ILE A 81 -6.82 16.48 -12.59
CA ILE A 81 -6.49 17.33 -13.74
C ILE A 81 -7.69 17.44 -14.69
N HIS A 82 -8.34 16.32 -15.01
CA HIS A 82 -9.52 16.34 -15.88
C HIS A 82 -10.67 17.15 -15.28
N PHE A 83 -10.90 17.03 -13.98
CA PHE A 83 -11.89 17.84 -13.28
C PHE A 83 -11.57 19.34 -13.36
N GLU A 84 -10.33 19.73 -13.08
CA GLU A 84 -9.91 21.13 -13.12
C GLU A 84 -9.94 21.69 -14.55
N GLN A 85 -9.64 20.88 -15.57
CA GLN A 85 -9.82 21.27 -16.97
C GLN A 85 -11.28 21.62 -17.28
N GLN A 86 -12.22 20.73 -16.90
CA GLN A 86 -13.64 21.00 -17.13
C GLN A 86 -14.12 22.23 -16.36
N ARG A 87 -13.64 22.39 -15.12
CA ARG A 87 -13.94 23.57 -14.30
C ARG A 87 -13.44 24.85 -14.96
N ALA A 88 -12.21 24.86 -15.47
CA ALA A 88 -11.63 26.01 -16.16
C ALA A 88 -12.42 26.37 -17.43
N VAL A 89 -12.78 25.36 -18.24
CA VAL A 89 -13.62 25.55 -19.44
C VAL A 89 -14.96 26.17 -19.06
N ASN A 90 -15.66 25.61 -18.07
CA ASN A 90 -16.96 26.11 -17.65
C ASN A 90 -16.87 27.55 -17.14
N GLN A 91 -15.82 27.89 -16.38
CA GLN A 91 -15.60 29.26 -15.90
C GLN A 91 -15.38 30.25 -17.05
N VAL A 92 -14.58 29.88 -18.04
CA VAL A 92 -14.35 30.72 -19.23
C VAL A 92 -15.65 30.88 -20.02
N GLN A 93 -16.39 29.81 -20.26
CA GLN A 93 -17.67 29.87 -20.95
C GLN A 93 -18.67 30.80 -20.26
N GLN A 94 -18.78 30.72 -18.93
CA GLN A 94 -19.67 31.61 -18.17
C GLN A 94 -19.26 33.08 -18.28
N ARG A 95 -17.95 33.39 -18.22
CA ARG A 95 -17.46 34.76 -18.40
C ARG A 95 -17.74 35.29 -19.80
N VAL A 96 -17.47 34.48 -20.83
CA VAL A 96 -17.75 34.84 -22.23
C VAL A 96 -19.25 35.06 -22.44
N PHE A 97 -20.09 34.18 -21.88
CA PHE A 97 -21.54 34.32 -21.95
C PHE A 97 -22.03 35.62 -21.29
N GLN A 98 -21.55 35.94 -20.09
CA GLN A 98 -21.89 37.18 -19.41
C GLN A 98 -21.46 38.42 -20.21
N GLN A 99 -20.26 38.40 -20.79
CA GLN A 99 -19.77 39.48 -21.64
C GLN A 99 -20.63 39.64 -22.90
N ALA A 100 -21.00 38.54 -23.56
CA ALA A 100 -21.86 38.56 -24.73
C ALA A 100 -23.27 39.10 -24.39
N LEU A 101 -23.82 38.71 -23.24
CA LEU A 101 -25.11 39.19 -22.75
C LEU A 101 -25.08 40.70 -22.46
N GLN A 102 -24.03 41.19 -21.80
CA GLN A 102 -23.84 42.62 -21.55
C GLN A 102 -23.68 43.41 -22.85
N GLY A 103 -22.91 42.87 -23.81
CA GLY A 103 -22.78 43.47 -25.14
C GLY A 103 -24.11 43.54 -25.89
N ALA A 104 -24.87 42.44 -25.92
CA ALA A 104 -26.19 42.39 -26.54
C ALA A 104 -27.17 43.37 -25.90
N LEU A 105 -27.15 43.50 -24.56
CA LEU A 105 -27.96 44.47 -23.83
C LEU A 105 -27.58 45.92 -24.18
N GLY A 106 -26.29 46.22 -24.30
CA GLY A 106 -25.80 47.52 -24.76
C GLY A 106 -26.27 47.86 -26.18
N THR A 107 -26.19 46.90 -27.10
CA THR A 107 -26.69 47.06 -28.48
C THR A 107 -28.20 47.24 -28.52
N LEU A 108 -28.96 46.44 -27.76
CA LEU A 108 -30.41 46.59 -27.65
C LEU A 108 -30.78 47.99 -27.16
N ASN A 109 -30.14 48.48 -26.09
CA ASN A 109 -30.40 49.82 -25.55
C ASN A 109 -30.14 50.95 -26.55
N THR A 110 -29.23 50.76 -27.51
CA THR A 110 -28.92 51.76 -28.55
C THR A 110 -29.78 51.61 -29.81
N CYS A 111 -30.25 50.41 -30.13
CA CYS A 111 -31.03 50.12 -31.33
C CYS A 111 -32.56 50.10 -31.13
N LEU A 112 -33.05 50.07 -29.89
CA LEU A 112 -34.48 50.04 -29.55
C LEU A 112 -35.17 51.37 -29.93
N ASN A 113 -35.58 51.48 -31.20
CA ASN A 113 -36.43 52.55 -31.69
C ASN A 113 -37.92 52.13 -31.66
N ASN A 114 -38.83 53.08 -31.85
CA ASN A 114 -40.28 52.83 -31.77
C ASN A 114 -40.75 51.73 -32.72
N GLU A 115 -40.15 51.61 -33.91
CA GLU A 115 -40.47 50.58 -34.90
C GLU A 115 -40.08 49.17 -34.41
N LEU A 116 -38.86 49.02 -33.91
CA LEU A 116 -38.35 47.76 -33.36
C LEU A 116 -39.16 47.34 -32.11
N HIS A 117 -39.55 48.31 -31.28
CA HIS A 117 -40.42 48.07 -30.13
C HIS A 117 -41.78 47.50 -30.55
N LEU A 118 -42.47 48.13 -31.50
CA LEU A 118 -43.77 47.67 -31.97
C LEU A 118 -43.68 46.27 -32.60
N ARG A 119 -42.67 46.01 -33.44
CA ARG A 119 -42.43 44.69 -34.02
C ARG A 119 -42.22 43.61 -32.96
N ASN A 120 -41.45 43.92 -31.91
CA ASN A 120 -41.22 42.98 -30.80
C ASN A 120 -42.49 42.72 -29.99
N ILE A 121 -43.32 43.74 -29.75
CA ILE A 121 -44.62 43.59 -29.05
C ILE A 121 -45.54 42.68 -29.87
N SER A 122 -45.69 42.93 -31.18
CA SER A 122 -46.52 42.08 -32.05
C SER A 122 -46.04 40.62 -32.03
N ALA A 123 -44.73 40.39 -32.17
CA ALA A 123 -44.17 39.04 -32.12
C ALA A 123 -44.42 38.33 -30.77
N LYS A 124 -44.35 39.05 -29.65
CA LYS A 124 -44.66 38.51 -28.32
C LYS A 124 -46.14 38.17 -28.15
N ILE A 125 -47.06 38.97 -28.71
CA ILE A 125 -48.49 38.70 -28.72
C ILE A 125 -48.78 37.43 -29.54
N ASP A 126 -48.16 37.29 -30.71
CA ASP A 126 -48.32 36.11 -31.56
C ASP A 126 -47.82 34.84 -30.86
N MET A 127 -46.65 34.90 -30.21
CA MET A 127 -46.11 33.78 -29.42
C MET A 127 -47.04 33.40 -28.26
N LEU A 128 -47.57 34.36 -27.52
CA LEU A 128 -48.51 34.09 -26.44
C LEU A 128 -49.79 33.43 -26.96
N GLY A 129 -50.31 33.92 -28.08
CA GLY A 129 -51.47 33.31 -28.75
C GLY A 129 -51.20 31.87 -29.20
N ALA A 130 -49.99 31.56 -29.66
CA ALA A 130 -49.58 30.20 -30.00
C ALA A 130 -49.45 29.29 -28.78
N MET A 131 -48.87 29.77 -27.67
CA MET A 131 -48.73 28.99 -26.43
C MET A 131 -50.10 28.63 -25.82
N ASN A 132 -51.06 29.55 -25.85
CA ASN A 132 -52.41 29.29 -25.37
C ASN A 132 -53.10 28.20 -26.21
N LYS A 133 -52.90 28.18 -27.54
CA LYS A 133 -53.44 27.13 -28.43
C LYS A 133 -52.80 25.76 -28.27
N ILE A 134 -51.61 25.67 -27.68
CA ILE A 134 -50.92 24.39 -27.40
C ILE A 134 -51.37 23.81 -26.04
N THR A 135 -51.89 24.68 -25.16
CA THR A 135 -52.30 24.31 -23.80
C THR A 135 -53.79 23.94 -23.71
N ASP A 136 -54.57 24.26 -24.75
CA ASP A 136 -55.94 23.77 -25.01
C ASP A 136 -55.92 22.39 -25.72
#